data_AF-A0A6M1L5J8-F1
#
_entry.id   AF-A0A6M1L5J8-F1
#
_cell.length_a   1.000
_cell.length_b   1.000
_cell.length_c   1.000
_cell.angle_alpha   90.00
_cell.angle_beta   90.00
_cell.angle_gamma   90.00
#
_symmetry.space_group_name_H-M   'P 1'
#
loop_
_entity.id
_entity.type
_entity.pdbx_description
1 polymer ?
#
loop_
_entity_poly.entity_id
_entity_poly.type
_entity_poly.pdbx_seq_one_letter_code
_entity_poly.pdbx_strand_id
1 'polypeptide(L)'
;MVAPIKTKEDVADLLSDSFVIGPGSNHYFVDDAWSEARSPFSLYETYWQLRWRDGRPPPGVDPVRIGTWVQVAARNGLGSSPLQQVAQISYAAGIAKYLNIRLDPQLTAAKLETMRDGDLYAPDPGAGGTWGSTAAAVRAMRDVGLPVPDATLRQAGAKLSGLSTTLTPEEAVSTAIPLLEVVGAGRSGNDSKEDELRVSAAVLSILNAIEPSSIDISWLGARYQLDSVRSSLGQPRTSLRPETCAKLVTSTGTVTLPNRVDADTQGTFYARELGCRTVISQMDRPYTRAGWVLGSAVDPYETLAATHAALALADLVAGDAAFANRLGDSVEQLWTPMLKDASLPSTAHPLASARLARVADIADVSVTVESNTSSKPSDRYELVDVLVANAIGGEEQRRVDELALAQLQEGGGPESMDVAAMLAIIGGHLHDKAAMARAAVIARQNRIVDTLYGIGPCEERQTCASAEPSIPASAIGSWIERSHAAPRHRWEEKGMCDGFLCSDGAQDGASLGQIYLALACDKPACGGRFPLMI
;
A
#
# COMPACT_ATOMS: atom_id res chain seq x y z
N MET A 1 -10.59 -2.58 14.14
CA MET A 1 -9.77 -3.57 14.84
C MET A 1 -9.94 -4.88 14.08
N VAL A 2 -9.13 -5.06 13.04
CA VAL A 2 -8.93 -6.38 12.43
C VAL A 2 -8.55 -7.32 13.55
N ALA A 3 -9.23 -8.47 13.66
CA ALA A 3 -8.87 -9.47 14.66
C ALA A 3 -7.39 -9.81 14.48
N PRO A 4 -6.60 -9.85 15.56
CA PRO A 4 -5.20 -10.26 15.46
C PRO A 4 -5.15 -11.67 14.86
N ILE A 5 -4.18 -11.91 13.97
CA ILE A 5 -4.00 -13.20 13.30
C ILE A 5 -3.54 -14.19 14.38
N LYS A 6 -4.49 -14.92 14.96
CA LYS A 6 -4.26 -15.82 16.11
C LYS A 6 -4.51 -17.27 15.76
N THR A 7 -5.19 -17.53 14.65
CA THR A 7 -5.58 -18.85 14.18
C THR A 7 -5.09 -19.09 12.75
N LYS A 8 -5.14 -20.34 12.29
CA LYS A 8 -4.82 -20.66 10.89
C LYS A 8 -5.91 -20.21 9.94
N GLU A 9 -7.15 -20.17 10.41
CA GLU A 9 -8.29 -19.63 9.68
C GLU A 9 -8.08 -18.14 9.35
N ASP A 10 -7.51 -17.37 10.28
CA ASP A 10 -7.15 -15.97 10.05
C ASP A 10 -6.12 -15.80 8.91
N VAL A 11 -5.25 -16.80 8.71
CA VAL A 11 -4.22 -16.79 7.66
C VAL A 11 -4.83 -16.98 6.27
N ALA A 12 -5.84 -17.85 6.14
CA ALA A 12 -6.53 -18.06 4.87
C ALA A 12 -7.29 -16.79 4.42
N ASP A 13 -7.96 -16.13 5.35
CA ASP A 13 -8.62 -14.84 5.10
C ASP A 13 -7.61 -13.75 4.73
N LEU A 14 -6.45 -13.72 5.40
CA LEU A 14 -5.36 -12.80 5.08
C LEU A 14 -4.81 -13.03 3.67
N LEU A 15 -4.55 -14.28 3.28
CA LEU A 15 -4.12 -14.60 1.91
C LEU A 15 -5.15 -14.12 0.89
N SER A 16 -6.45 -14.27 1.20
CA SER A 16 -7.52 -13.73 0.35
C SER A 16 -7.55 -12.20 0.30
N ASP A 17 -7.24 -11.51 1.39
CA ASP A 17 -7.21 -10.04 1.48
C ASP A 17 -5.97 -9.45 0.81
N SER A 18 -4.85 -10.20 0.79
CA SER A 18 -3.60 -9.85 0.11
C SER A 18 -3.59 -10.19 -1.38
N PHE A 19 -4.45 -11.09 -1.85
CA PHE A 19 -4.47 -11.50 -3.25
C PHE A 19 -5.08 -10.43 -4.15
N VAL A 20 -4.27 -9.88 -5.05
CA VAL A 20 -4.60 -8.82 -5.99
C VAL A 20 -5.09 -9.38 -7.30
N ILE A 21 -6.19 -8.79 -7.80
CA ILE A 21 -6.67 -8.90 -9.17
C ILE A 21 -6.25 -7.61 -9.87
N GLY A 22 -5.24 -7.71 -10.73
CA GLY A 22 -4.67 -6.58 -11.47
C GLY A 22 -5.33 -6.34 -12.84
N PRO A 23 -4.97 -5.24 -13.53
CA PRO A 23 -5.37 -5.03 -14.92
C PRO A 23 -4.89 -6.17 -15.84
N GLY A 24 -5.71 -6.53 -16.83
CA GLY A 24 -5.48 -7.71 -17.65
C GLY A 24 -5.77 -9.01 -16.89
N SER A 25 -4.96 -10.04 -17.11
CA SER A 25 -5.03 -11.30 -16.36
C SER A 25 -4.00 -11.38 -15.22
N ASN A 26 -3.46 -10.25 -14.79
CA ASN A 26 -2.40 -10.21 -13.77
C ASN A 26 -2.94 -10.49 -12.37
N HIS A 27 -2.25 -11.35 -11.63
CA HIS A 27 -2.52 -11.67 -10.24
C HIS A 27 -1.23 -11.78 -9.44
N TYR A 28 -1.25 -11.28 -8.21
CA TYR A 28 -0.10 -11.29 -7.30
C TYR A 28 -0.57 -11.05 -5.86
N PHE A 29 0.36 -11.05 -4.91
CA PHE A 29 0.07 -10.66 -3.53
C PHE A 29 0.72 -9.32 -3.17
N VAL A 30 0.13 -8.65 -2.19
CA VAL A 30 0.70 -7.47 -1.51
C VAL A 30 0.80 -7.72 -0.02
N ASP A 31 1.84 -7.16 0.58
CA ASP A 31 2.01 -7.11 2.03
C ASP A 31 1.06 -6.09 2.69
N ASP A 32 0.94 -6.18 4.00
CA ASP A 32 0.21 -5.25 4.86
C ASP A 32 -1.28 -5.05 4.53
N ALA A 33 -1.89 -5.93 3.72
CA ALA A 33 -3.32 -5.87 3.39
C ALA A 33 -4.23 -5.89 4.65
N TRP A 34 -3.78 -6.52 5.73
CA TRP A 34 -4.48 -6.58 7.02
C TRP A 34 -4.12 -5.42 7.96
N SER A 35 -3.09 -4.63 7.64
CA SER A 35 -2.58 -3.57 8.52
C SER A 35 -3.40 -2.29 8.38
N GLU A 36 -4.08 -1.85 9.44
CA GLU A 36 -4.80 -0.56 9.42
C GLU A 36 -3.83 0.63 9.32
N ALA A 37 -2.61 0.51 9.88
CA ALA A 37 -1.64 1.61 9.93
C ALA A 37 -0.75 1.69 8.67
N ARG A 38 -0.56 0.56 7.97
CA ARG A 38 0.31 0.44 6.79
C ARG A 38 -0.37 -0.21 5.60
N SER A 39 -1.70 -0.14 5.56
CA SER A 39 -2.45 -0.74 4.47
C SER A 39 -1.95 -0.26 3.12
N PRO A 40 -1.75 -1.16 2.13
CA PRO A 40 -1.40 -0.77 0.77
C PRO A 40 -2.59 -0.11 0.04
N PHE A 41 -3.77 -0.03 0.66
CA PHE A 41 -4.98 0.48 0.03
C PHE A 41 -5.13 2.00 0.14
N SER A 42 -5.57 2.62 -0.96
CA SER A 42 -5.72 4.08 -1.02
C SER A 42 -7.17 4.50 -0.81
N LEU A 43 -7.41 5.40 0.17
CA LEU A 43 -8.68 6.13 0.35
C LEU A 43 -9.10 6.82 -0.95
N TYR A 44 -8.15 7.48 -1.60
CA TYR A 44 -8.38 8.24 -2.81
C TYR A 44 -8.78 7.32 -3.97
N GLU A 45 -8.03 6.23 -4.22
CA GLU A 45 -8.34 5.30 -5.32
C GLU A 45 -9.69 4.62 -5.06
N THR A 46 -9.91 4.12 -3.84
CA THR A 46 -11.17 3.46 -3.48
C THR A 46 -12.37 4.38 -3.68
N TYR A 47 -12.31 5.63 -3.21
CA TYR A 47 -13.41 6.59 -3.35
C TYR A 47 -13.74 6.88 -4.83
N TRP A 48 -12.72 7.20 -5.63
CA TRP A 48 -12.94 7.56 -7.04
C TRP A 48 -13.32 6.38 -7.91
N GLN A 49 -12.85 5.17 -7.59
CA GLN A 49 -13.26 3.94 -8.26
C GLN A 49 -14.71 3.57 -7.94
N LEU A 50 -15.16 3.75 -6.70
CA LEU A 50 -16.58 3.57 -6.34
C LEU A 50 -17.46 4.60 -7.03
N ARG A 51 -17.05 5.87 -7.07
CA ARG A 51 -17.71 6.92 -7.86
C ARG A 51 -17.86 6.52 -9.34
N TRP A 52 -16.79 6.01 -9.93
CA TRP A 52 -16.78 5.62 -11.33
C TRP A 52 -17.79 4.53 -11.65
N ARG A 53 -17.98 3.60 -10.70
CA ARG A 53 -18.84 2.42 -10.78
C ARG A 53 -20.22 2.61 -10.13
N ASP A 54 -20.65 3.86 -9.93
CA ASP A 54 -21.95 4.20 -9.30
C ASP A 54 -22.17 3.51 -7.94
N GLY A 55 -21.11 3.44 -7.13
CA GLY A 55 -21.10 2.82 -5.81
C GLY A 55 -20.95 1.31 -5.81
N ARG A 56 -20.78 0.67 -6.99
CA ARG A 56 -20.63 -0.79 -7.08
C ARG A 56 -19.16 -1.20 -7.01
N PRO A 57 -18.74 -1.97 -6.00
CA PRO A 57 -17.41 -2.54 -5.99
C PRO A 57 -17.24 -3.60 -7.09
N PRO A 58 -16.01 -3.88 -7.56
CA PRO A 58 -15.74 -4.96 -8.48
C PRO A 58 -16.03 -6.32 -7.82
N PRO A 59 -16.23 -7.38 -8.60
CA PRO A 59 -16.41 -8.72 -8.07
C PRO A 59 -15.23 -9.13 -7.17
N GLY A 60 -15.53 -9.61 -5.96
CA GLY A 60 -14.54 -10.10 -4.99
C GLY A 60 -14.15 -9.09 -3.91
N VAL A 61 -14.40 -7.80 -4.08
CA VAL A 61 -14.25 -6.81 -3.00
C VAL A 61 -15.33 -7.02 -1.94
N ASP A 62 -14.91 -7.12 -0.68
CA ASP A 62 -15.79 -7.30 0.46
C ASP A 62 -15.99 -5.96 1.21
N PRO A 63 -17.21 -5.39 1.21
CA PRO A 63 -17.51 -4.16 1.92
C PRO A 63 -17.19 -4.20 3.42
N VAL A 64 -17.26 -5.37 4.07
CA VAL A 64 -16.95 -5.53 5.49
C VAL A 64 -15.45 -5.32 5.73
N ARG A 65 -14.61 -5.86 4.84
CA ARG A 65 -13.15 -5.68 4.89
C ARG A 65 -12.79 -4.22 4.67
N ILE A 66 -13.39 -3.58 3.67
CA ILE A 66 -13.21 -2.14 3.45
C ILE A 66 -13.64 -1.31 4.67
N GLY A 67 -14.76 -1.69 5.29
CA GLY A 67 -15.32 -0.97 6.43
C GLY A 67 -14.38 -0.87 7.63
N THR A 68 -13.51 -1.85 7.82
CA THR A 68 -12.59 -1.85 8.96
C THR A 68 -11.59 -0.69 8.89
N TRP A 69 -10.93 -0.51 7.75
CA TRP A 69 -9.96 0.56 7.58
C TRP A 69 -10.63 1.92 7.35
N VAL A 70 -11.82 1.96 6.71
CA VAL A 70 -12.61 3.19 6.54
C VAL A 70 -13.06 3.76 7.89
N GLN A 71 -13.41 2.92 8.87
CA GLN A 71 -13.72 3.37 10.22
C GLN A 71 -12.51 3.98 10.93
N VAL A 72 -11.32 3.42 10.72
CA VAL A 72 -10.07 3.95 11.31
C VAL A 72 -9.72 5.30 10.69
N ALA A 73 -9.78 5.40 9.36
CA ALA A 73 -9.56 6.65 8.64
C ALA A 73 -10.50 7.78 9.15
N ALA A 74 -11.78 7.47 9.36
CA ALA A 74 -12.77 8.43 9.87
C ALA A 74 -12.52 8.86 11.33
N ARG A 75 -11.91 8.00 12.15
CA ARG A 75 -11.70 8.24 13.59
C ARG A 75 -10.37 8.88 13.91
N ASN A 76 -9.29 8.31 13.38
CA ASN A 76 -7.91 8.62 13.79
C ASN A 76 -7.07 9.19 12.66
N GLY A 77 -7.51 9.05 11.40
CA GLY A 77 -6.64 9.11 10.25
C GLY A 77 -5.78 7.84 10.12
N LEU A 78 -5.33 7.56 8.91
CA LEU A 78 -4.37 6.53 8.57
C LEU A 78 -2.99 7.19 8.48
N GLY A 79 -2.04 6.68 9.26
CA GLY A 79 -0.66 7.16 9.22
C GLY A 79 0.04 6.92 7.88
N SER A 80 -0.36 5.87 7.16
CA SER A 80 0.15 5.55 5.81
C SER A 80 -0.38 6.45 4.70
N SER A 81 -1.46 7.19 4.95
CA SER A 81 -2.08 8.02 3.92
C SER A 81 -1.41 9.39 3.85
N PRO A 82 -0.95 9.85 2.67
CA PRO A 82 -0.38 11.19 2.50
C PRO A 82 -1.44 12.31 2.49
N LEU A 83 -2.72 11.95 2.56
CA LEU A 83 -3.83 12.91 2.60
C LEU A 83 -3.92 13.60 3.97
N GLN A 84 -4.28 14.88 3.97
CA GLN A 84 -4.65 15.63 5.17
C GLN A 84 -5.84 14.97 5.88
N GLN A 85 -5.90 15.06 7.22
CA GLN A 85 -6.90 14.35 8.03
C GLN A 85 -8.33 14.68 7.64
N VAL A 86 -8.68 15.94 7.34
CA VAL A 86 -10.03 16.30 6.92
C VAL A 86 -10.42 15.63 5.59
N ALA A 87 -9.47 15.48 4.66
CA ALA A 87 -9.69 14.82 3.39
C ALA A 87 -9.84 13.30 3.58
N GLN A 88 -9.07 12.71 4.49
CA GLN A 88 -9.22 11.31 4.86
C GLN A 88 -10.62 11.01 5.40
N ILE A 89 -11.12 11.83 6.33
CA ILE A 89 -12.47 11.69 6.89
C ILE A 89 -13.53 11.86 5.80
N SER A 90 -13.35 12.84 4.90
CA SER A 90 -14.28 13.07 3.78
C SER A 90 -14.37 11.88 2.82
N TYR A 91 -13.23 11.31 2.40
CA TYR A 91 -13.22 10.12 1.56
C TYR A 91 -13.73 8.88 2.30
N ALA A 92 -13.38 8.70 3.56
CA ALA A 92 -13.89 7.62 4.39
C ALA A 92 -15.43 7.66 4.49
N ALA A 93 -16.00 8.84 4.79
CA ALA A 93 -17.45 9.04 4.82
C ALA A 93 -18.11 8.77 3.45
N GLY A 94 -17.48 9.22 2.37
CA GLY A 94 -17.95 8.96 1.01
C GLY A 94 -17.94 7.49 0.62
N ILE A 95 -16.85 6.76 0.91
CA ILE A 95 -16.73 5.31 0.69
C ILE A 95 -17.78 4.58 1.52
N ALA A 96 -17.91 4.95 2.80
CA ALA A 96 -18.88 4.35 3.70
C ALA A 96 -20.30 4.49 3.17
N LYS A 97 -20.66 5.67 2.67
CA LYS A 97 -21.95 5.92 2.01
C LYS A 97 -22.16 5.05 0.78
N TYR A 98 -21.17 4.92 -0.11
CA TYR A 98 -21.29 4.09 -1.32
C TYR A 98 -21.46 2.61 -1.01
N LEU A 99 -20.76 2.11 0.00
CA LEU A 99 -20.77 0.71 0.39
C LEU A 99 -21.80 0.38 1.49
N ASN A 100 -22.64 1.36 1.87
CA ASN A 100 -23.62 1.23 2.97
C ASN A 100 -22.98 0.77 4.29
N ILE A 101 -21.77 1.23 4.58
CA ILE A 101 -21.05 1.00 5.83
C ILE A 101 -21.46 2.10 6.81
N ARG A 102 -21.86 1.71 8.03
CA ARG A 102 -22.23 2.67 9.06
C ARG A 102 -20.99 3.19 9.78
N LEU A 103 -20.71 4.49 9.63
CA LEU A 103 -19.77 5.20 10.49
C LEU A 103 -20.46 5.66 11.78
N ASP A 104 -19.67 5.82 12.84
CA ASP A 104 -20.13 6.41 14.10
C ASP A 104 -20.20 7.94 13.93
N PRO A 105 -21.40 8.55 13.93
CA PRO A 105 -21.53 9.99 13.74
C PRO A 105 -20.92 10.78 14.90
N GLN A 106 -20.97 10.27 16.12
CA GLN A 106 -20.46 10.98 17.30
C GLN A 106 -18.93 11.04 17.27
N LEU A 107 -18.28 9.92 16.94
CA LEU A 107 -16.82 9.89 16.80
C LEU A 107 -16.35 10.73 15.61
N THR A 108 -17.06 10.68 14.49
CA THR A 108 -16.75 11.50 13.32
C THR A 108 -16.87 12.99 13.65
N ALA A 109 -17.95 13.40 14.35
CA ALA A 109 -18.13 14.77 14.81
C ALA A 109 -17.02 15.21 15.76
N ALA A 110 -16.71 14.41 16.78
CA ALA A 110 -15.65 14.69 17.74
C ALA A 110 -14.29 14.86 17.05
N LYS A 111 -13.98 14.02 16.05
CA LYS A 111 -12.74 14.14 15.28
C LYS A 111 -12.72 15.40 14.42
N LEU A 112 -13.82 15.73 13.73
CA LEU A 112 -13.92 16.98 12.95
C LEU A 112 -13.72 18.20 13.85
N GLU A 113 -14.23 18.18 15.08
CA GLU A 113 -14.04 19.27 16.04
C GLU A 113 -12.58 19.48 16.46
N THR A 114 -11.73 18.45 16.43
CA THR A 114 -10.28 18.63 16.67
C THR A 114 -9.58 19.47 15.58
N MET A 115 -10.23 19.67 14.44
CA MET A 115 -9.75 20.48 13.33
C MET A 115 -10.55 21.78 13.20
N ARG A 116 -11.45 22.11 14.13
CA ARG A 116 -12.22 23.34 14.05
C ARG A 116 -11.35 24.54 14.40
N ASP A 117 -11.39 25.55 13.55
CA ASP A 117 -10.72 26.83 13.73
C ASP A 117 -11.77 27.95 13.60
N GLY A 118 -12.35 28.34 14.75
CA GLY A 118 -13.50 29.24 14.79
C GLY A 118 -14.72 28.63 14.09
N ASP A 119 -15.13 29.24 12.97
CA ASP A 119 -16.26 28.79 12.15
C ASP A 119 -15.83 28.02 10.89
N LEU A 120 -14.51 27.79 10.74
CA LEU A 120 -13.87 27.03 9.67
C LEU A 120 -13.33 25.68 10.18
N TYR A 121 -12.90 24.85 9.23
CA TYR A 121 -12.12 23.64 9.52
C TYR A 121 -10.73 23.74 8.91
N ALA A 122 -9.73 23.24 9.63
CA ALA A 122 -8.36 23.10 9.23
C ALA A 122 -8.14 21.79 8.45
N PRO A 123 -7.10 21.71 7.60
CA PRO A 123 -6.73 20.45 6.92
C PRO A 123 -6.31 19.36 7.91
N ASP A 124 -5.60 19.74 8.96
CA ASP A 124 -5.07 18.89 10.02
C ASP A 124 -5.19 19.60 11.38
N PRO A 125 -5.15 18.88 12.51
CA PRO A 125 -5.17 19.49 13.84
C PRO A 125 -4.03 20.49 14.03
N GLY A 126 -4.36 21.70 14.49
CA GLY A 126 -3.40 22.78 14.73
C GLY A 126 -2.98 23.59 13.51
N ALA A 127 -3.44 23.24 12.30
CA ALA A 127 -3.30 24.09 11.12
C ALA A 127 -4.39 25.19 11.08
N GLY A 128 -4.21 26.21 10.23
CA GLY A 128 -5.21 27.26 10.03
C GLY A 128 -6.41 26.78 9.21
N GLY A 129 -7.59 27.28 9.56
CA GLY A 129 -8.86 26.98 8.87
C GLY A 129 -8.88 27.49 7.43
N THR A 130 -9.43 26.70 6.51
CA THR A 130 -9.61 27.10 5.10
C THR A 130 -11.00 26.72 4.58
N TRP A 131 -11.50 27.43 3.57
CA TRP A 131 -12.79 27.08 2.97
C TRP A 131 -12.77 25.72 2.26
N GLY A 132 -11.64 25.32 1.67
CA GLY A 132 -11.48 23.99 1.08
C GLY A 132 -11.62 22.86 2.11
N SER A 133 -10.94 22.99 3.26
CA SER A 133 -11.07 22.06 4.38
C SER A 133 -12.48 22.08 5.00
N THR A 134 -13.09 23.26 5.13
CA THR A 134 -14.50 23.38 5.56
C THR A 134 -15.46 22.66 4.63
N ALA A 135 -15.30 22.77 3.31
CA ALA A 135 -16.13 22.04 2.35
C ALA A 135 -15.94 20.51 2.46
N ALA A 136 -14.70 20.05 2.66
CA ALA A 136 -14.41 18.62 2.90
C ALA A 136 -15.08 18.11 4.19
N ALA A 137 -15.02 18.89 5.27
CA ALA A 137 -15.67 18.59 6.55
C ALA A 137 -17.21 18.55 6.42
N VAL A 138 -17.80 19.54 5.77
CA VAL A 138 -19.26 19.60 5.51
C VAL A 138 -19.72 18.42 4.65
N ARG A 139 -18.93 18.03 3.64
CA ARG A 139 -19.20 16.84 2.83
C ARG A 139 -19.18 15.58 3.67
N ALA A 140 -18.20 15.44 4.57
CA ALA A 140 -18.12 14.32 5.50
C ALA A 140 -19.36 14.28 6.40
N MET A 141 -19.72 15.39 7.05
CA MET A 141 -20.91 15.50 7.91
C MET A 141 -22.17 15.08 7.19
N ARG A 142 -22.40 15.60 5.97
CA ARG A 142 -23.56 15.23 5.16
C ARG A 142 -23.58 13.73 4.85
N ASP A 143 -22.45 13.16 4.49
CA ASP A 143 -22.37 11.74 4.09
C ASP A 143 -22.52 10.79 5.30
N VAL A 144 -22.25 11.24 6.53
CA VAL A 144 -22.55 10.49 7.77
C VAL A 144 -23.87 10.89 8.45
N GLY A 145 -24.62 11.84 7.90
CA GLY A 145 -25.91 12.30 8.45
C GLY A 145 -25.81 13.23 9.66
N LEU A 146 -24.71 13.97 9.81
CA LEU A 146 -24.54 15.02 10.81
C LEU A 146 -25.03 16.38 10.26
N PRO A 147 -25.64 17.23 11.11
CA PRO A 147 -25.93 18.61 10.75
C PRO A 147 -24.63 19.43 10.62
N VAL A 148 -24.63 20.38 9.68
CA VAL A 148 -23.57 21.39 9.61
C VAL A 148 -23.81 22.44 10.70
N PRO A 149 -22.78 22.90 11.44
CA PRO A 149 -22.96 23.96 12.42
C PRO A 149 -23.52 25.26 11.82
N ASP A 150 -24.56 25.82 12.44
CA ASP A 150 -25.21 27.07 11.99
C ASP A 150 -24.22 28.23 11.88
N ALA A 151 -23.23 28.30 12.76
CA ALA A 151 -22.22 29.35 12.73
C ALA A 151 -21.36 29.29 11.45
N THR A 152 -20.94 28.08 11.05
CA THR A 152 -20.25 27.83 9.77
C THR A 152 -21.12 28.21 8.58
N LEU A 153 -22.41 27.83 8.57
CA LEU A 153 -23.33 28.20 7.49
C LEU A 153 -23.54 29.71 7.39
N ARG A 154 -23.74 30.40 8.52
CA ARG A 154 -23.87 31.87 8.55
C ARG A 154 -22.61 32.56 8.07
N GLN A 155 -21.44 32.12 8.51
CA GLN A 155 -20.17 32.70 8.07
C GLN A 155 -19.94 32.47 6.57
N ALA A 156 -20.23 31.27 6.07
CA ALA A 156 -20.12 30.96 4.65
C ALA A 156 -21.07 31.82 3.81
N GLY A 157 -22.34 31.96 4.23
CA GLY A 157 -23.31 32.83 3.58
C GLY A 157 -22.86 34.29 3.56
N ALA A 158 -22.45 34.84 4.71
CA ALA A 158 -21.96 36.22 4.79
C ALA A 158 -20.72 36.46 3.91
N LYS A 159 -19.77 35.50 3.88
CA LYS A 159 -18.58 35.58 3.04
C LYS A 159 -18.95 35.51 1.56
N LEU A 160 -19.87 34.63 1.17
CA LEU A 160 -20.36 34.48 -0.21
C LEU A 160 -21.05 35.76 -0.70
N SER A 161 -21.95 36.35 0.09
CA SER A 161 -22.60 37.62 -0.25
C SER A 161 -21.60 38.76 -0.40
N GLY A 162 -20.52 38.76 0.41
CA GLY A 162 -19.45 39.74 0.33
C GLY A 162 -18.43 39.54 -0.80
N LEU A 163 -18.50 38.44 -1.56
CA LEU A 163 -17.58 38.22 -2.69
C LEU A 163 -17.89 39.15 -3.86
N SER A 164 -16.84 39.77 -4.39
CA SER A 164 -16.86 40.51 -5.66
C SER A 164 -17.25 39.59 -6.82
N THR A 165 -17.85 40.14 -7.87
CA THR A 165 -18.06 39.42 -9.14
C THR A 165 -16.79 39.37 -9.99
N THR A 166 -15.78 40.18 -9.66
CA THR A 166 -14.44 40.13 -10.26
C THR A 166 -13.53 39.37 -9.32
N LEU A 167 -13.40 38.06 -9.53
CA LEU A 167 -12.51 37.20 -8.73
C LEU A 167 -11.25 36.85 -9.54
N THR A 168 -10.16 36.59 -8.83
CA THR A 168 -8.98 35.95 -9.41
C THR A 168 -9.23 34.44 -9.62
N PRO A 169 -8.48 33.75 -10.51
CA PRO A 169 -8.53 32.29 -10.63
C PRO A 169 -8.31 31.57 -9.30
N GLU A 170 -7.37 32.06 -8.49
CA GLU A 170 -7.06 31.49 -7.18
C GLU A 170 -8.22 31.65 -6.20
N GLU A 171 -8.84 32.83 -6.08
CA GLU A 171 -10.01 33.03 -5.23
C GLU A 171 -11.21 32.20 -5.70
N ALA A 172 -11.39 32.05 -7.02
CA ALA A 172 -12.46 31.25 -7.59
C ALA A 172 -12.36 29.78 -7.15
N VAL A 173 -11.15 29.19 -7.20
CA VAL A 173 -10.90 27.78 -6.86
C VAL A 173 -10.80 27.56 -5.35
N SER A 174 -10.01 28.37 -4.65
CA SER A 174 -9.68 28.14 -3.23
C SER A 174 -10.75 28.63 -2.26
N THR A 175 -11.60 29.59 -2.67
CA THR A 175 -12.56 30.26 -1.77
C THR A 175 -13.99 30.16 -2.29
N ALA A 176 -14.29 30.64 -3.50
CA ALA A 176 -15.66 30.79 -3.97
C ALA A 176 -16.37 29.44 -4.18
N ILE A 177 -15.72 28.46 -4.80
CA ILE A 177 -16.30 27.12 -5.02
C ILE A 177 -16.54 26.39 -3.68
N PRO A 178 -15.57 26.29 -2.76
CA PRO A 178 -15.83 25.67 -1.47
C PRO A 178 -16.95 26.37 -0.68
N LEU A 179 -17.06 27.70 -0.73
CA LEU A 179 -18.17 28.44 -0.12
C LEU A 179 -19.53 28.05 -0.71
N LEU A 180 -19.62 27.96 -2.03
CA LEU A 180 -20.83 27.51 -2.72
C LEU A 180 -21.23 26.09 -2.31
N GLU A 181 -20.26 25.19 -2.13
CA GLU A 181 -20.53 23.84 -1.62
C GLU A 181 -21.08 23.85 -0.19
N VAL A 182 -20.47 24.65 0.70
CA VAL A 182 -20.87 24.74 2.11
C VAL A 182 -22.28 25.33 2.25
N VAL A 183 -22.56 26.45 1.58
CA VAL A 183 -23.88 27.10 1.60
C VAL A 183 -24.94 26.17 0.98
N GLY A 184 -24.61 25.51 -0.13
CA GLY A 184 -25.51 24.57 -0.79
C GLY A 184 -25.87 23.36 0.09
N ALA A 185 -24.99 22.94 1.00
CA ALA A 185 -25.23 21.83 1.92
C ALA A 185 -26.18 22.20 3.07
N GLY A 186 -26.26 23.48 3.45
CA GLY A 186 -27.12 23.97 4.53
C GLY A 186 -28.57 24.28 4.13
N ARG A 187 -28.93 24.07 2.86
CA ARG A 187 -30.25 24.46 2.35
C ARG A 187 -31.41 23.69 2.96
N SER A 188 -32.39 24.45 3.47
CA SER A 188 -33.75 23.98 3.75
C SER A 188 -34.77 24.84 2.98
N GLY A 189 -35.20 24.41 1.80
CA GLY A 189 -36.32 25.08 1.09
C GLY A 189 -35.96 26.38 0.36
N ASN A 190 -36.88 27.35 0.41
CA ASN A 190 -36.97 28.55 -0.46
C ASN A 190 -35.98 29.69 -0.13
N ASP A 191 -34.83 29.40 0.47
CA ASP A 191 -33.81 30.42 0.74
C ASP A 191 -33.35 31.13 -0.55
N SER A 192 -33.03 32.43 -0.44
CA SER A 192 -32.67 33.27 -1.58
C SER A 192 -31.44 32.73 -2.30
N LYS A 193 -31.63 32.27 -3.55
CA LYS A 193 -30.58 31.67 -4.39
C LYS A 193 -29.72 32.70 -5.13
N GLU A 194 -29.99 33.98 -4.94
CA GLU A 194 -29.47 35.06 -5.79
C GLU A 194 -27.95 35.18 -5.70
N ASP A 195 -27.38 35.17 -4.50
CA ASP A 195 -25.93 35.24 -4.30
C ASP A 195 -25.20 34.01 -4.85
N GLU A 196 -25.74 32.80 -4.64
CA GLU A 196 -25.16 31.57 -5.19
C GLU A 196 -25.17 31.58 -6.74
N LEU A 197 -26.27 32.04 -7.35
CA LEU A 197 -26.37 32.18 -8.81
C LEU A 197 -25.38 33.23 -9.34
N ARG A 198 -25.28 34.39 -8.67
CA ARG A 198 -24.35 35.46 -9.03
C ARG A 198 -22.89 34.99 -8.94
N VAL A 199 -22.49 34.41 -7.81
CA VAL A 199 -21.11 33.94 -7.60
C VAL A 199 -20.80 32.77 -8.52
N SER A 200 -21.70 31.79 -8.68
CA SER A 200 -21.46 30.66 -9.57
C SER A 200 -21.32 31.09 -11.05
N ALA A 201 -22.02 32.14 -11.49
CA ALA A 201 -21.85 32.72 -12.81
C ALA A 201 -20.48 33.43 -12.96
N ALA A 202 -20.06 34.19 -11.95
CA ALA A 202 -18.75 34.84 -11.93
C ALA A 202 -17.60 33.82 -11.98
N VAL A 203 -17.64 32.79 -11.13
CA VAL A 203 -16.66 31.69 -11.12
C VAL A 203 -16.63 30.99 -12.48
N LEU A 204 -17.80 30.70 -13.07
CA LEU A 204 -17.87 30.07 -14.39
C LEU A 204 -17.18 30.92 -15.47
N SER A 205 -17.40 32.23 -15.46
CA SER A 205 -16.76 33.15 -16.39
C SER A 205 -15.24 33.11 -16.28
N ILE A 206 -14.71 33.06 -15.05
CA ILE A 206 -13.26 33.00 -14.79
C ILE A 206 -12.68 31.67 -15.26
N LEU A 207 -13.31 30.55 -14.88
CA LEU A 207 -12.83 29.23 -15.29
C LEU A 207 -12.84 29.07 -16.82
N ASN A 208 -13.82 29.64 -17.52
CA ASN A 208 -13.90 29.62 -18.98
C ASN A 208 -12.89 30.55 -19.66
N ALA A 209 -12.35 31.54 -18.95
CA ALA A 209 -11.33 32.45 -19.47
C ALA A 209 -9.89 31.92 -19.32
N ILE A 210 -9.69 30.87 -18.51
CA ILE A 210 -8.39 30.22 -18.35
C ILE A 210 -8.01 29.55 -19.67
N GLU A 211 -6.79 29.85 -20.14
CA GLU A 211 -6.28 29.28 -21.37
C GLU A 211 -6.16 27.75 -21.27
N PRO A 212 -6.50 27.00 -22.33
CA PRO A 212 -6.45 25.54 -22.28
C PRO A 212 -5.07 24.94 -21.95
N SER A 213 -3.98 25.67 -22.22
CA SER A 213 -2.60 25.28 -21.87
C SER A 213 -2.30 25.36 -20.37
N SER A 214 -3.12 26.05 -19.59
CA SER A 214 -2.96 26.26 -18.15
C SER A 214 -3.95 25.43 -17.32
N ILE A 215 -4.65 24.48 -17.96
CA ILE A 215 -5.61 23.62 -17.27
C ILE A 215 -4.86 22.47 -16.59
N ASP A 216 -5.10 22.30 -15.29
CA ASP A 216 -4.62 21.21 -14.48
C ASP A 216 -5.78 20.44 -13.82
N ILE A 217 -5.46 19.48 -12.95
CA ILE A 217 -6.46 18.70 -12.22
C ILE A 217 -7.28 19.55 -11.25
N SER A 218 -6.67 20.59 -10.67
CA SER A 218 -7.33 21.50 -9.72
C SER A 218 -8.43 22.28 -10.42
N TRP A 219 -8.15 22.77 -11.63
CA TRP A 219 -9.12 23.39 -12.51
C TRP A 219 -10.24 22.42 -12.89
N LEU A 220 -9.92 21.18 -13.25
CA LEU A 220 -10.91 20.16 -13.58
C LEU A 220 -11.85 19.88 -12.40
N GLY A 221 -11.28 19.74 -11.20
CA GLY A 221 -12.03 19.58 -9.96
C GLY A 221 -12.94 20.76 -9.68
N ALA A 222 -12.41 21.98 -9.80
CA ALA A 222 -13.18 23.21 -9.67
C ALA A 222 -14.34 23.28 -10.67
N ARG A 223 -14.09 22.92 -11.94
CA ARG A 223 -15.12 22.92 -12.99
C ARG A 223 -16.22 21.92 -12.72
N TYR A 224 -15.86 20.71 -12.29
CA TYR A 224 -16.81 19.66 -11.93
C TYR A 224 -17.64 20.04 -10.69
N GLN A 225 -17.00 20.54 -9.64
CA GLN A 225 -17.67 20.99 -8.42
C GLN A 225 -18.66 22.13 -8.70
N LEU A 226 -18.23 23.12 -9.49
CA LEU A 226 -19.10 24.21 -9.93
C LEU A 226 -20.30 23.70 -10.73
N ASP A 227 -20.10 22.74 -11.64
CA ASP A 227 -21.19 22.16 -12.43
C ASP A 227 -22.21 21.41 -11.54
N SER A 228 -21.72 20.70 -10.50
CA SER A 228 -22.57 20.08 -9.48
C SER A 228 -23.39 21.11 -8.69
N VAL A 229 -22.78 22.22 -8.27
CA VAL A 229 -23.48 23.34 -7.60
C VAL A 229 -24.52 23.96 -8.53
N ARG A 230 -24.15 24.23 -9.78
CA ARG A 230 -25.08 24.81 -10.77
C ARG A 230 -26.27 23.89 -11.04
N SER A 231 -26.04 22.59 -11.16
CA SER A 231 -27.09 21.60 -11.31
C SER A 231 -28.07 21.60 -10.13
N SER A 232 -27.59 21.74 -8.88
CA SER A 232 -28.46 21.82 -7.70
C SER A 232 -29.24 23.16 -7.61
N LEU A 233 -28.72 24.20 -8.25
CA LEU A 233 -29.40 25.49 -8.46
C LEU A 233 -30.42 25.45 -9.60
N GLY A 234 -30.59 24.33 -10.30
CA GLY A 234 -31.48 24.21 -11.47
C GLY A 234 -30.90 24.81 -12.76
N GLN A 235 -29.60 25.14 -12.77
CA GLN A 235 -28.90 25.56 -13.98
C GLN A 235 -28.47 24.33 -14.79
N PRO A 236 -28.48 24.40 -16.14
CA PRO A 236 -28.02 23.31 -16.97
C PRO A 236 -26.53 23.04 -16.75
N ARG A 237 -26.18 21.75 -16.79
CA ARG A 237 -24.78 21.31 -16.81
C ARG A 237 -24.09 21.76 -18.09
N THR A 238 -22.81 22.06 -17.98
CA THR A 238 -22.00 22.61 -19.06
C THR A 238 -20.84 21.68 -19.40
N SER A 239 -20.86 21.12 -20.61
CA SER A 239 -19.77 20.27 -21.10
C SER A 239 -18.52 21.09 -21.45
N LEU A 240 -17.36 20.45 -21.32
CA LEU A 240 -16.11 20.98 -21.86
C LEU A 240 -16.17 21.04 -23.38
N ARG A 241 -15.47 22.03 -23.93
CA ARG A 241 -15.33 22.16 -25.37
C ARG A 241 -14.47 21.00 -25.92
N PRO A 242 -14.73 20.49 -27.13
CA PRO A 242 -13.96 19.40 -27.71
C PRO A 242 -12.45 19.65 -27.73
N GLU A 243 -12.02 20.89 -27.97
CA GLU A 243 -10.61 21.28 -28.03
C GLU A 243 -9.94 21.22 -26.65
N THR A 244 -10.71 21.48 -25.58
CA THR A 244 -10.24 21.33 -24.19
C THR A 244 -10.08 19.86 -23.85
N CYS A 245 -11.06 19.01 -24.20
CA CYS A 245 -10.97 17.56 -23.99
C CYS A 245 -9.77 16.95 -24.72
N ALA A 246 -9.50 17.36 -25.97
CA ALA A 246 -8.37 16.87 -26.75
C ALA A 246 -6.99 17.22 -26.16
N LYS A 247 -6.89 18.24 -25.30
CA LYS A 247 -5.66 18.62 -24.59
C LYS A 247 -5.50 17.91 -23.25
N LEU A 248 -6.61 17.58 -22.59
CA LEU A 248 -6.60 16.98 -21.26
C LEU A 248 -6.51 15.47 -21.28
N VAL A 249 -7.18 14.86 -22.24
CA VAL A 249 -7.30 13.41 -22.35
C VAL A 249 -6.20 12.90 -23.27
N THR A 250 -5.34 12.05 -22.74
CA THR A 250 -4.26 11.39 -23.48
C THR A 250 -4.81 10.45 -24.54
N SER A 251 -3.94 9.94 -25.41
CA SER A 251 -4.29 8.89 -26.38
C SER A 251 -4.80 7.59 -25.73
N THR A 252 -4.43 7.35 -24.46
CA THR A 252 -4.93 6.21 -23.66
C THR A 252 -6.30 6.48 -23.04
N GLY A 253 -6.91 7.65 -23.30
CA GLY A 253 -8.22 8.01 -22.78
C GLY A 253 -8.23 8.34 -21.29
N THR A 254 -7.11 8.77 -20.74
CA THR A 254 -6.96 9.13 -19.32
C THR A 254 -6.45 10.57 -19.15
N VAL A 255 -6.57 11.13 -17.96
CA VAL A 255 -5.91 12.39 -17.58
C VAL A 255 -4.69 12.03 -16.74
N THR A 256 -3.53 12.65 -17.01
CA THR A 256 -2.30 12.47 -16.24
C THR A 256 -1.94 13.74 -15.47
N LEU A 257 -1.34 13.60 -14.29
CA LEU A 257 -0.80 14.76 -13.57
C LEU A 257 0.47 15.29 -14.25
N PRO A 258 0.77 16.60 -14.16
CA PRO A 258 2.06 17.13 -14.59
C PRO A 258 3.22 16.34 -13.96
N ASN A 259 4.18 15.91 -14.79
CA ASN A 259 5.34 15.11 -14.39
C ASN A 259 5.03 13.71 -13.83
N ARG A 260 3.83 13.16 -14.06
CA ARG A 260 3.52 11.76 -13.75
C ARG A 260 3.18 11.00 -15.01
N VAL A 261 3.62 9.75 -15.06
CA VAL A 261 3.32 8.81 -16.14
C VAL A 261 1.97 8.13 -15.93
N ASP A 262 1.54 8.02 -14.66
CA ASP A 262 0.31 7.35 -14.29
C ASP A 262 -0.93 8.21 -14.56
N ALA A 263 -1.98 7.53 -15.04
CA ALA A 263 -3.32 8.08 -15.08
C ALA A 263 -3.75 8.52 -13.68
N ASP A 264 -4.46 9.65 -13.58
CA ASP A 264 -5.08 10.13 -12.37
C ASP A 264 -6.57 9.78 -12.36
N THR A 265 -7.01 9.07 -11.32
CA THR A 265 -8.36 8.52 -11.25
C THR A 265 -9.42 9.62 -11.13
N GLN A 266 -9.15 10.66 -10.34
CA GLN A 266 -10.05 11.79 -10.13
C GLN A 266 -10.16 12.67 -11.37
N GLY A 267 -9.03 13.06 -11.97
CA GLY A 267 -8.96 13.90 -13.15
C GLY A 267 -9.64 13.23 -14.35
N THR A 268 -9.40 11.94 -14.52
CA THR A 268 -10.08 11.14 -15.56
C THR A 268 -11.59 11.10 -15.32
N PHE A 269 -12.03 10.95 -14.06
CA PHE A 269 -13.44 10.99 -13.70
C PHE A 269 -14.07 12.34 -14.02
N TYR A 270 -13.42 13.44 -13.63
CA TYR A 270 -13.92 14.79 -13.92
C TYR A 270 -14.01 15.06 -15.41
N ALA A 271 -13.01 14.67 -16.21
CA ALA A 271 -13.06 14.85 -17.66
C ALA A 271 -14.26 14.09 -18.28
N ARG A 272 -14.53 12.86 -17.84
CA ARG A 272 -15.70 12.08 -18.27
C ARG A 272 -17.01 12.79 -17.93
N GLU A 273 -17.19 13.15 -16.66
CA GLU A 273 -18.42 13.79 -16.17
C GLU A 273 -18.68 15.15 -16.81
N LEU A 274 -17.61 15.85 -17.19
CA LEU A 274 -17.68 17.11 -17.91
C LEU A 274 -17.82 16.94 -19.44
N GLY A 275 -18.07 15.72 -19.94
CA GLY A 275 -18.48 15.47 -21.32
C GLY A 275 -17.36 15.11 -22.31
N CYS A 276 -16.15 14.81 -21.84
CA CYS A 276 -15.08 14.33 -22.71
C CYS A 276 -15.33 12.87 -23.11
N ARG A 277 -15.81 12.68 -24.36
CA ARG A 277 -16.22 11.37 -24.89
C ARG A 277 -15.07 10.41 -25.22
N THR A 278 -13.85 10.91 -25.30
CA THR A 278 -12.64 10.11 -25.57
C THR A 278 -12.07 9.44 -24.32
N VAL A 279 -12.62 9.74 -23.14
CA VAL A 279 -12.21 9.11 -21.89
C VAL A 279 -12.65 7.63 -21.91
N ILE A 280 -11.77 6.75 -21.43
CA ILE A 280 -12.06 5.31 -21.30
C ILE A 280 -13.35 5.09 -20.50
N SER A 281 -14.08 4.01 -20.80
CA SER A 281 -15.33 3.69 -20.12
C SER A 281 -15.12 3.17 -18.70
N GLN A 282 -13.96 2.57 -18.43
CA GLN A 282 -13.58 2.02 -17.13
C GLN A 282 -12.09 2.20 -16.88
N MET A 283 -11.71 2.56 -15.67
CA MET A 283 -10.32 2.46 -15.22
C MET A 283 -10.05 1.09 -14.62
N ASP A 284 -9.10 0.38 -15.20
CA ASP A 284 -8.62 -0.87 -14.65
C ASP A 284 -7.55 -0.56 -13.61
N ARG A 285 -7.96 -0.56 -12.33
CA ARG A 285 -7.06 -0.46 -11.19
C ARG A 285 -6.99 -1.79 -10.45
N PRO A 286 -5.80 -2.17 -9.97
CA PRO A 286 -5.64 -3.37 -9.15
C PRO A 286 -6.43 -3.25 -7.85
N TYR A 287 -7.01 -4.38 -7.42
CA TYR A 287 -7.79 -4.47 -6.20
C TYR A 287 -7.65 -5.83 -5.53
N THR A 288 -7.89 -5.89 -4.23
CA THR A 288 -8.03 -7.12 -3.46
C THR A 288 -9.42 -7.19 -2.83
N ARG A 289 -9.72 -8.25 -2.07
CA ARG A 289 -10.94 -8.31 -1.26
C ARG A 289 -11.05 -7.14 -0.26
N ALA A 290 -9.91 -6.61 0.21
CA ALA A 290 -9.86 -5.56 1.22
C ALA A 290 -9.89 -4.12 0.66
N GLY A 291 -9.71 -3.92 -0.65
CA GLY A 291 -9.86 -2.61 -1.29
C GLY A 291 -9.06 -2.44 -2.57
N TRP A 292 -8.97 -1.20 -3.06
CA TRP A 292 -8.13 -0.86 -4.20
C TRP A 292 -6.73 -0.50 -3.74
N VAL A 293 -5.74 -1.05 -4.43
CA VAL A 293 -4.33 -0.90 -4.10
C VAL A 293 -3.83 0.47 -4.56
N LEU A 294 -2.98 1.12 -3.76
CA LEU A 294 -2.27 2.34 -4.15
C LEU A 294 -1.21 1.99 -5.21
N GLY A 295 -0.98 2.90 -6.16
CA GLY A 295 0.04 2.70 -7.21
C GLY A 295 1.45 2.39 -6.70
N SER A 296 1.85 2.91 -5.53
CA SER A 296 3.15 2.59 -4.94
C SER A 296 3.23 1.17 -4.35
N ALA A 297 2.10 0.57 -3.99
CA ALA A 297 2.06 -0.78 -3.41
C ALA A 297 1.98 -1.89 -4.48
N VAL A 298 2.02 -1.52 -5.77
CA VAL A 298 2.10 -2.48 -6.89
C VAL A 298 3.49 -2.50 -7.53
N ASP A 299 4.51 -2.14 -6.75
CA ASP A 299 5.90 -2.29 -7.15
C ASP A 299 6.17 -3.77 -7.50
N PRO A 300 6.62 -4.08 -8.73
CA PRO A 300 6.94 -5.44 -9.14
C PRO A 300 7.92 -6.18 -8.21
N TYR A 301 8.87 -5.49 -7.56
CA TYR A 301 9.81 -6.08 -6.61
C TYR A 301 9.12 -6.50 -5.31
N GLU A 302 8.34 -5.59 -4.72
CA GLU A 302 7.63 -5.85 -3.47
C GLU A 302 6.56 -6.93 -3.69
N THR A 303 5.83 -6.86 -4.80
CA THR A 303 4.79 -7.85 -5.14
C THR A 303 5.36 -9.23 -5.41
N LEU A 304 6.56 -9.36 -6.00
CA LEU A 304 7.22 -10.65 -6.18
C LEU A 304 7.63 -11.26 -4.84
N ALA A 305 8.22 -10.46 -3.95
CA ALA A 305 8.59 -10.91 -2.60
C ALA A 305 7.37 -11.34 -1.80
N ALA A 306 6.32 -10.51 -1.78
CA ALA A 306 5.05 -10.80 -1.12
C ALA A 306 4.38 -12.06 -1.71
N THR A 307 4.40 -12.24 -3.03
CA THR A 307 3.84 -13.42 -3.71
C THR A 307 4.59 -14.69 -3.33
N HIS A 308 5.93 -14.67 -3.36
CA HIS A 308 6.72 -15.82 -2.93
C HIS A 308 6.42 -16.20 -1.48
N ALA A 309 6.37 -15.22 -0.58
CA ALA A 309 6.03 -15.43 0.82
C ALA A 309 4.60 -15.98 1.02
N ALA A 310 3.62 -15.43 0.29
CA ALA A 310 2.24 -15.87 0.31
C ALA A 310 2.08 -17.32 -0.14
N LEU A 311 2.79 -17.75 -1.19
CA LEU A 311 2.74 -19.14 -1.66
C LEU A 311 3.35 -20.10 -0.63
N ALA A 312 4.48 -19.74 -0.03
CA ALA A 312 5.08 -20.53 1.05
C ALA A 312 4.15 -20.62 2.27
N LEU A 313 3.48 -19.52 2.60
CA LEU A 313 2.45 -19.47 3.65
C LEU A 313 1.25 -20.34 3.29
N ALA A 314 0.76 -20.27 2.05
CA ALA A 314 -0.37 -21.07 1.56
C ALA A 314 -0.08 -22.58 1.62
N ASP A 315 1.13 -23.03 1.26
CA ASP A 315 1.56 -24.44 1.39
C ASP A 315 1.42 -24.95 2.83
N LEU A 316 1.68 -24.10 3.83
CA LEU A 316 1.57 -24.48 5.25
C LEU A 316 0.13 -24.61 5.77
N VAL A 317 -0.84 -23.87 5.21
CA VAL A 317 -2.17 -23.73 5.82
C VAL A 317 -3.36 -24.09 4.93
N ALA A 318 -3.26 -23.96 3.61
CA ALA A 318 -4.42 -24.01 2.72
C ALA A 318 -4.19 -24.75 1.38
N GLY A 319 -2.94 -25.10 1.06
CA GLY A 319 -2.54 -25.52 -0.28
C GLY A 319 -2.42 -24.33 -1.23
N ASP A 320 -1.43 -24.35 -2.11
CA ASP A 320 -1.08 -23.25 -3.03
C ASP A 320 -1.85 -23.27 -4.36
N ALA A 321 -2.42 -24.42 -4.74
CA ALA A 321 -3.07 -24.65 -6.03
C ALA A 321 -4.20 -23.65 -6.39
N ALA A 322 -4.86 -23.06 -5.39
CA ALA A 322 -5.92 -22.06 -5.62
C ALA A 322 -5.37 -20.74 -6.21
N PHE A 323 -4.10 -20.43 -5.94
CA PHE A 323 -3.43 -19.20 -6.37
C PHE A 323 -2.49 -19.46 -7.54
N ALA A 324 -1.73 -20.56 -7.50
CA ALA A 324 -0.71 -20.91 -8.48
C ALA A 324 -1.16 -20.75 -9.95
N ASN A 325 -2.33 -21.32 -10.29
CA ASN A 325 -2.87 -21.29 -11.65
C ASN A 325 -3.21 -19.89 -12.19
N ARG A 326 -3.29 -18.88 -11.32
CA ARG A 326 -3.63 -17.50 -11.71
C ARG A 326 -2.41 -16.60 -11.85
N LEU A 327 -1.23 -17.05 -11.41
CA LEU A 327 -0.01 -16.25 -11.41
C LEU A 327 0.73 -16.24 -12.76
N GLY A 328 0.39 -17.16 -13.67
CA GLY A 328 1.16 -17.36 -14.90
C GLY A 328 1.29 -16.10 -15.77
N ASP A 329 0.21 -15.35 -15.95
CA ASP A 329 0.25 -14.09 -16.70
C ASP A 329 1.13 -13.03 -16.02
N SER A 330 1.20 -12.99 -14.68
CA SER A 330 2.07 -12.06 -13.96
C SER A 330 3.55 -12.45 -14.00
N VAL A 331 3.85 -13.74 -14.03
CA VAL A 331 5.21 -14.22 -14.31
C VAL A 331 5.71 -13.67 -15.63
N GLU A 332 4.92 -13.75 -16.70
CA GLU A 332 5.32 -13.33 -18.04
C GLU A 332 5.23 -11.81 -18.30
N GLN A 333 4.18 -11.16 -17.81
CA GLN A 333 3.85 -9.78 -18.18
C GLN A 333 4.31 -8.74 -17.15
N LEU A 334 4.56 -9.14 -15.90
CA LEU A 334 4.94 -8.23 -14.81
C LEU A 334 6.39 -8.44 -14.38
N TRP A 335 6.74 -9.64 -13.92
CA TRP A 335 8.04 -9.88 -13.27
C TRP A 335 9.18 -10.26 -14.23
N THR A 336 8.92 -11.02 -15.28
CA THR A 336 9.96 -11.32 -16.28
C THR A 336 10.49 -10.07 -16.99
N PRO A 337 9.65 -9.11 -17.43
CA PRO A 337 10.13 -7.87 -18.02
C PRO A 337 10.92 -7.02 -17.04
N MET A 338 10.51 -6.99 -15.77
CA MET A 338 11.22 -6.30 -14.68
C MET A 338 12.66 -6.80 -14.55
N LEU A 339 12.91 -8.12 -14.60
CA LEU A 339 14.28 -8.66 -14.52
C LEU A 339 15.14 -8.37 -15.77
N LYS A 340 14.53 -7.94 -16.87
CA LYS A 340 15.27 -7.48 -18.06
C LYS A 340 15.61 -5.99 -17.99
N ASP A 341 15.05 -5.25 -17.02
CA ASP A 341 15.36 -3.85 -16.82
C ASP A 341 16.74 -3.69 -16.16
N ALA A 342 17.62 -2.92 -16.81
CA ALA A 342 18.96 -2.61 -16.33
C ALA A 342 18.98 -1.62 -15.15
N SER A 343 17.81 -1.11 -14.75
CA SER A 343 17.64 -0.22 -13.59
C SER A 343 17.79 -0.95 -12.24
N LEU A 344 17.70 -2.28 -12.23
CA LEU A 344 17.92 -3.11 -11.05
C LEU A 344 19.38 -3.02 -10.56
N PRO A 345 19.59 -2.78 -9.25
CA PRO A 345 20.89 -3.01 -8.64
C PRO A 345 21.36 -4.45 -8.89
N SER A 346 22.65 -4.63 -9.22
CA SER A 346 23.22 -5.97 -9.45
C SER A 346 23.06 -6.90 -8.24
N THR A 347 22.95 -6.32 -7.04
CA THR A 347 22.69 -7.02 -5.78
C THR A 347 21.26 -7.57 -5.68
N ALA A 348 20.24 -6.85 -6.14
CA ALA A 348 18.84 -7.26 -6.01
C ALA A 348 18.39 -8.26 -7.10
N HIS A 349 19.10 -8.28 -8.23
CA HIS A 349 18.76 -9.10 -9.40
C HIS A 349 18.75 -10.62 -9.14
N PRO A 350 19.74 -11.21 -8.43
CA PRO A 350 19.76 -12.65 -8.15
C PRO A 350 18.60 -13.08 -7.24
N LEU A 351 18.35 -12.37 -6.15
CA LEU A 351 17.27 -12.71 -5.22
C LEU A 351 15.90 -12.63 -5.91
N ALA A 352 15.66 -11.57 -6.69
CA ALA A 352 14.45 -11.44 -7.49
C ALA A 352 14.33 -12.56 -8.54
N SER A 353 15.44 -12.93 -9.19
CA SER A 353 15.50 -14.02 -10.16
C SER A 353 15.06 -15.37 -9.59
N ALA A 354 15.49 -15.70 -8.37
CA ALA A 354 15.10 -16.96 -7.75
C ALA A 354 13.71 -16.97 -7.15
N ARG A 355 13.27 -15.84 -6.58
CA ARG A 355 11.87 -15.69 -6.20
C ARG A 355 10.98 -15.90 -7.42
N LEU A 356 11.34 -15.32 -8.57
CA LEU A 356 10.60 -15.53 -9.82
C LEU A 356 10.66 -16.99 -10.28
N ALA A 357 11.82 -17.61 -10.31
CA ALA A 357 11.94 -19.02 -10.73
C ALA A 357 11.12 -19.95 -9.82
N ARG A 358 11.09 -19.70 -8.50
CA ARG A 358 10.26 -20.46 -7.58
C ARG A 358 8.77 -20.22 -7.77
N VAL A 359 8.36 -18.96 -7.98
CA VAL A 359 6.96 -18.61 -8.28
C VAL A 359 6.52 -19.26 -9.61
N ALA A 360 7.39 -19.26 -10.61
CA ALA A 360 7.11 -19.85 -11.92
C ALA A 360 7.02 -21.39 -11.86
N ASP A 361 7.89 -22.05 -11.09
CA ASP A 361 7.81 -23.49 -10.80
C ASP A 361 6.47 -23.86 -10.14
N ILE A 362 6.04 -23.10 -9.12
CA ILE A 362 4.75 -23.31 -8.46
C ILE A 362 3.58 -23.05 -9.44
N ALA A 363 3.70 -22.02 -10.30
CA ALA A 363 2.69 -21.66 -11.29
C ALA A 363 2.70 -22.56 -12.54
N ASP A 364 3.59 -23.55 -12.63
CA ASP A 364 3.80 -24.42 -13.81
C ASP A 364 4.07 -23.62 -15.10
N VAL A 365 4.86 -22.55 -15.00
CA VAL A 365 5.26 -21.70 -16.12
C VAL A 365 6.76 -21.84 -16.39
N SER A 366 7.10 -22.13 -17.64
CA SER A 366 8.51 -22.18 -18.07
C SER A 366 9.05 -20.78 -18.33
N VAL A 367 9.93 -20.30 -17.46
CA VAL A 367 10.68 -19.04 -17.67
C VAL A 367 12.17 -19.31 -17.77
N THR A 368 12.81 -18.67 -18.76
CA THR A 368 14.27 -18.58 -18.80
C THR A 368 14.66 -17.28 -18.10
N VAL A 369 15.13 -17.40 -16.86
CA VAL A 369 15.73 -16.29 -16.14
C VAL A 369 17.24 -16.35 -16.38
N GLU A 370 17.77 -15.43 -17.19
CA GLU A 370 19.22 -15.30 -17.33
C GLU A 370 19.79 -14.83 -16.00
N SER A 371 20.42 -15.74 -15.25
CA SER A 371 21.24 -15.35 -14.11
C SER A 371 22.46 -14.63 -14.67
N ASN A 372 22.44 -13.30 -14.69
CA ASN A 372 23.61 -12.50 -15.03
C ASN A 372 24.62 -12.54 -13.86
N THR A 373 25.04 -13.72 -13.47
CA THR A 373 26.01 -14.02 -12.40
C THR A 373 27.46 -13.89 -12.89
N SER A 374 27.68 -13.33 -14.08
CA SER A 374 29.02 -13.24 -14.69
C SER A 374 29.95 -12.26 -13.98
N SER A 375 29.42 -11.33 -13.18
CA SER A 375 30.19 -10.46 -12.29
C SER A 375 30.49 -11.15 -10.97
N LYS A 376 31.77 -11.21 -10.61
CA LYS A 376 32.21 -11.55 -9.24
C LYS A 376 31.45 -10.63 -8.26
N PRO A 377 30.72 -11.18 -7.27
CA PRO A 377 30.07 -10.37 -6.24
C PRO A 377 31.07 -9.36 -5.67
N SER A 378 30.67 -8.09 -5.69
CA SER A 378 31.48 -6.96 -5.27
C SER A 378 31.46 -6.78 -3.75
N ASP A 379 30.44 -7.31 -3.07
CA ASP A 379 30.34 -7.35 -1.61
C ASP A 379 29.65 -8.61 -1.06
N ARG A 380 29.54 -8.67 0.28
CA ARG A 380 28.99 -9.82 1.01
C ARG A 380 27.47 -9.95 0.92
N TYR A 381 26.74 -8.86 0.69
CA TYR A 381 25.28 -8.88 0.57
C TYR A 381 24.87 -9.34 -0.83
N GLU A 382 25.58 -8.89 -1.86
CA GLU A 382 25.47 -9.43 -3.23
C GLU A 382 25.73 -10.94 -3.25
N LEU A 383 26.63 -11.43 -2.39
CA LEU A 383 26.88 -12.86 -2.23
C LEU A 383 25.69 -13.62 -1.61
N VAL A 384 24.99 -13.03 -0.63
CA VAL A 384 23.78 -13.63 -0.01
C VAL A 384 22.71 -13.81 -1.07
N ASP A 385 22.42 -12.75 -1.82
CA ASP A 385 21.39 -12.74 -2.85
C ASP A 385 21.74 -13.72 -3.96
N VAL A 386 23.01 -13.76 -4.39
CA VAL A 386 23.51 -14.72 -5.38
C VAL A 386 23.44 -16.16 -4.90
N LEU A 387 23.58 -16.47 -3.61
CA LEU A 387 23.55 -17.85 -3.08
C LEU A 387 22.12 -18.37 -2.87
N VAL A 388 21.25 -17.52 -2.33
CA VAL A 388 19.81 -17.77 -2.23
C VAL A 388 19.23 -17.96 -3.63
N ALA A 389 19.76 -17.23 -4.62
CA ALA A 389 19.26 -17.27 -5.99
C ALA A 389 19.39 -18.64 -6.70
N ASN A 390 20.30 -19.44 -6.19
CA ASN A 390 21.06 -20.42 -6.94
C ASN A 390 20.80 -21.82 -6.36
N ALA A 391 20.15 -21.89 -5.21
CA ALA A 391 19.54 -23.09 -4.63
C ALA A 391 18.56 -23.85 -5.57
N ILE A 392 18.26 -23.32 -6.76
CA ILE A 392 17.40 -23.89 -7.80
C ILE A 392 18.16 -24.86 -8.73
N GLY A 393 19.51 -24.92 -8.66
CA GLY A 393 20.32 -26.03 -9.18
C GLY A 393 20.87 -25.88 -10.61
N GLY A 394 22.05 -26.49 -10.85
CA GLY A 394 22.75 -26.51 -12.15
C GLY A 394 24.27 -26.77 -11.99
N GLU A 395 25.02 -26.98 -13.08
CA GLU A 395 26.50 -27.06 -13.00
C GLU A 395 27.15 -25.71 -12.64
N GLU A 396 26.52 -24.60 -13.06
CA GLU A 396 26.94 -23.24 -12.74
C GLU A 396 26.82 -22.94 -11.23
N GLN A 397 25.86 -23.59 -10.56
CA GLN A 397 25.62 -23.49 -9.13
C GLN A 397 26.83 -23.81 -8.29
N ARG A 398 27.44 -24.96 -8.59
CA ARG A 398 28.58 -25.47 -7.84
C ARG A 398 29.77 -24.50 -7.93
N ARG A 399 29.99 -23.91 -9.11
CA ARG A 399 31.07 -22.94 -9.34
C ARG A 399 30.83 -21.65 -8.56
N VAL A 400 29.59 -21.17 -8.49
CA VAL A 400 29.21 -19.99 -7.70
C VAL A 400 29.37 -20.27 -6.21
N ASP A 401 28.89 -21.42 -5.73
CA ASP A 401 29.03 -21.86 -4.34
C ASP A 401 30.51 -21.99 -3.92
N GLU A 402 31.37 -22.54 -4.78
CA GLU A 402 32.82 -22.66 -4.54
C GLU A 402 33.50 -21.28 -4.47
N LEU A 403 33.14 -20.34 -5.36
CA LEU A 403 33.67 -18.96 -5.34
C LEU A 403 33.21 -18.20 -4.09
N ALA A 404 31.94 -18.37 -3.72
CA ALA A 404 31.35 -17.74 -2.54
C ALA A 404 31.98 -18.24 -1.24
N LEU A 405 32.17 -19.55 -1.13
CA LEU A 405 32.84 -20.16 0.00
C LEU A 405 34.26 -19.61 0.18
N ALA A 406 35.02 -19.48 -0.91
CA ALA A 406 36.35 -18.90 -0.87
C ALA A 406 36.34 -17.44 -0.36
N GLN A 407 35.39 -16.62 -0.82
CA GLN A 407 35.26 -15.23 -0.34
C GLN A 407 34.87 -15.14 1.14
N LEU A 408 33.96 -16.00 1.61
CA LEU A 408 33.55 -16.07 3.03
C LEU A 408 34.68 -16.61 3.94
N GLN A 409 35.60 -17.39 3.39
CA GLN A 409 36.80 -17.87 4.10
C GLN A 409 37.91 -16.82 4.14
N GLU A 410 38.08 -16.02 3.08
CA GLU A 410 39.12 -14.97 2.99
C GLU A 410 38.77 -13.68 3.75
N GLY A 411 37.48 -13.35 3.89
CA GLY A 411 37.06 -12.08 4.48
C GLY A 411 37.10 -12.04 6.01
N GLY A 412 37.97 -11.23 6.61
CA GLY A 412 38.08 -10.96 8.05
C GLY A 412 37.07 -9.95 8.63
N GLY A 413 35.78 -10.10 8.34
CA GLY A 413 34.69 -9.23 8.84
C GLY A 413 33.90 -9.85 9.99
N PRO A 414 33.00 -9.08 10.65
CA PRO A 414 32.20 -9.56 11.78
C PRO A 414 31.33 -10.76 11.39
N GLU A 415 31.26 -11.75 12.29
CA GLU A 415 30.50 -12.99 12.12
C GLU A 415 29.02 -12.77 12.53
N SER A 416 28.16 -12.46 11.56
CA SER A 416 26.70 -12.24 11.73
C SER A 416 25.87 -13.49 11.44
N MET A 417 24.59 -13.44 11.79
CA MET A 417 23.66 -14.55 11.50
C MET A 417 23.46 -14.79 10.00
N ASP A 418 23.52 -13.74 9.17
CA ASP A 418 23.44 -13.89 7.70
C ASP A 418 24.64 -14.69 7.15
N VAL A 419 25.83 -14.47 7.72
CA VAL A 419 27.03 -15.25 7.38
C VAL A 419 26.87 -16.72 7.79
N ALA A 420 26.25 -16.98 8.94
CA ALA A 420 25.93 -18.34 9.35
C ALA A 420 24.96 -19.01 8.38
N ALA A 421 23.90 -18.32 7.96
CA ALA A 421 22.93 -18.82 6.99
C ALA A 421 23.62 -19.20 5.67
N MET A 422 24.44 -18.30 5.12
CA MET A 422 25.18 -18.54 3.88
C MET A 422 26.06 -19.79 3.95
N LEU A 423 26.88 -19.91 5.00
CA LEU A 423 27.77 -21.05 5.18
C LEU A 423 27.01 -22.37 5.34
N ALA A 424 25.83 -22.35 5.99
CA ALA A 424 24.98 -23.52 6.13
C ALA A 424 24.36 -23.94 4.78
N ILE A 425 23.90 -22.98 3.97
CA ILE A 425 23.34 -23.22 2.63
C ILE A 425 24.41 -23.81 1.71
N ILE A 426 25.55 -23.11 1.55
CA ILE A 426 26.67 -23.56 0.71
C ILE A 426 27.18 -24.92 1.18
N GLY A 427 27.40 -25.09 2.49
CA GLY A 427 27.87 -26.34 3.06
C GLY A 427 26.89 -27.49 2.83
N GLY A 428 25.59 -27.21 2.78
CA GLY A 428 24.56 -28.17 2.38
C GLY A 428 24.69 -28.59 0.92
N HIS A 429 24.76 -27.63 -0.01
CA HIS A 429 24.84 -27.88 -1.46
C HIS A 429 26.15 -28.57 -1.87
N LEU A 430 27.29 -28.09 -1.35
CA LEU A 430 28.61 -28.64 -1.64
C LEU A 430 28.95 -29.88 -0.79
N HIS A 431 28.09 -30.25 0.16
CA HIS A 431 28.38 -31.25 1.20
C HIS A 431 29.66 -30.94 2.01
N ASP A 432 30.00 -29.66 2.16
CA ASP A 432 31.16 -29.19 2.93
C ASP A 432 30.84 -29.16 4.44
N LYS A 433 31.39 -30.14 5.17
CA LYS A 433 31.24 -30.27 6.62
C LYS A 433 31.93 -29.15 7.40
N ALA A 434 33.01 -28.56 6.90
CA ALA A 434 33.71 -27.48 7.57
C ALA A 434 32.92 -26.18 7.48
N ALA A 435 32.30 -25.90 6.32
CA ALA A 435 31.38 -24.77 6.15
C ALA A 435 30.18 -24.89 7.10
N MET A 436 29.52 -26.06 7.15
CA MET A 436 28.42 -26.31 8.09
C MET A 436 28.85 -26.19 9.56
N ALA A 437 30.04 -26.69 9.92
CA ALA A 437 30.57 -26.58 11.28
C ALA A 437 30.83 -25.11 11.67
N ARG A 438 31.38 -24.31 10.75
CA ARG A 438 31.60 -22.87 10.96
C ARG A 438 30.28 -22.12 11.11
N ALA A 439 29.29 -22.40 10.26
CA ALA A 439 27.94 -21.85 10.40
C ALA A 439 27.37 -22.08 11.81
N ALA A 440 27.48 -23.30 12.32
CA ALA A 440 27.03 -23.64 13.68
C ALA A 440 27.82 -22.92 14.79
N VAL A 441 29.10 -22.60 14.58
CA VAL A 441 29.89 -21.79 15.53
C VAL A 441 29.38 -20.36 15.55
N ILE A 442 29.17 -19.75 14.38
CA ILE A 442 28.68 -18.37 14.26
C ILE A 442 27.28 -18.26 14.87
N ALA A 443 26.36 -19.18 14.55
CA ALA A 443 25.03 -19.22 15.15
C ALA A 443 25.11 -19.22 16.69
N ARG A 444 25.97 -20.08 17.28
CA ARG A 444 26.17 -20.14 18.74
C ARG A 444 26.73 -18.86 19.35
N GLN A 445 27.56 -18.11 18.64
CA GLN A 445 28.10 -16.83 19.12
C GLN A 445 27.04 -15.71 19.09
N ASN A 446 26.06 -15.81 18.20
CA ASN A 446 24.94 -14.89 18.06
C ASN A 446 23.73 -15.29 18.93
N ARG A 447 23.84 -16.40 19.68
CA ARG A 447 22.77 -16.93 20.53
C ARG A 447 22.67 -16.18 21.85
N ILE A 448 21.52 -15.56 22.09
CA ILE A 448 21.20 -14.90 23.36
C ILE A 448 20.81 -15.95 24.40
N VAL A 449 19.82 -16.78 24.06
CA VAL A 449 19.41 -17.98 24.80
C VAL A 449 18.96 -19.04 23.78
N ASP A 450 18.70 -20.27 24.21
CA ASP A 450 18.20 -21.31 23.29
C ASP A 450 16.99 -20.80 22.50
N THR A 451 17.01 -20.99 21.18
CA THR A 451 16.04 -20.50 20.18
C THR A 451 15.88 -18.97 20.04
N LEU A 452 16.68 -18.16 20.73
CA LEU A 452 16.65 -16.70 20.61
C LEU A 452 18.03 -16.14 20.26
N TYR A 453 18.11 -15.44 19.14
CA TYR A 453 19.36 -14.99 18.54
C TYR A 453 19.29 -13.52 18.15
N GLY A 454 20.44 -12.84 18.18
CA GLY A 454 20.62 -11.50 17.63
C GLY A 454 21.20 -11.56 16.20
N ILE A 455 21.12 -10.43 15.48
CA ILE A 455 21.68 -10.30 14.13
C ILE A 455 23.22 -10.34 14.16
N GLY A 456 23.81 -9.74 15.20
CA GLY A 456 25.25 -9.67 15.42
C GLY A 456 25.73 -10.41 16.68
N PRO A 457 27.05 -10.64 16.80
CA PRO A 457 27.61 -11.43 17.89
C PRO A 457 27.38 -10.74 19.23
N CYS A 458 27.15 -11.53 20.29
CA CYS A 458 27.12 -10.96 21.64
C CYS A 458 28.52 -10.46 22.02
N GLU A 459 28.69 -9.15 22.15
CA GLU A 459 29.92 -8.58 22.72
C GLU A 459 30.02 -8.99 24.20
N GLU A 460 31.14 -9.63 24.53
CA GLU A 460 31.52 -10.19 25.84
C GLU A 460 30.77 -11.46 26.30
N ARG A 461 31.56 -12.54 26.43
CA ARG A 461 31.19 -13.93 26.74
C ARG A 461 30.37 -14.18 28.02
N GLN A 462 29.93 -13.15 28.75
CA GLN A 462 29.31 -13.34 30.06
C GLN A 462 27.91 -12.73 30.23
N THR A 463 27.45 -11.79 29.39
CA THR A 463 26.04 -11.38 29.39
C THR A 463 25.58 -10.88 28.02
N CYS A 464 24.87 -11.71 27.24
CA CYS A 464 24.10 -11.28 26.05
C CYS A 464 22.90 -10.36 26.40
N ALA A 465 22.91 -9.70 27.55
CA ALA A 465 21.76 -8.94 28.06
C ALA A 465 21.46 -7.68 27.24
N SER A 466 22.43 -7.19 26.46
CA SER A 466 22.31 -6.01 25.59
C SER A 466 22.05 -6.33 24.12
N ALA A 467 22.15 -7.60 23.71
CA ALA A 467 21.90 -7.99 22.32
C ALA A 467 20.38 -7.94 22.04
N GLU A 468 19.98 -7.18 21.02
CA GLU A 468 18.59 -7.10 20.61
C GLU A 468 18.18 -8.40 19.88
N PRO A 469 17.14 -9.10 20.35
CA PRO A 469 16.67 -10.32 19.70
C PRO A 469 16.07 -10.00 18.33
N SER A 470 16.24 -10.92 17.37
CA SER A 470 15.65 -10.81 16.04
C SER A 470 14.98 -12.12 15.62
N ILE A 471 13.78 -12.02 15.05
CA ILE A 471 12.96 -13.12 14.55
C ILE A 471 13.65 -13.82 13.38
N PRO A 472 14.07 -13.13 12.30
CA PRO A 472 14.88 -13.73 11.24
C PRO A 472 16.14 -14.43 11.79
N ALA A 473 16.89 -13.76 12.66
CA ALA A 473 18.11 -14.33 13.22
C ALA A 473 17.82 -15.59 14.06
N SER A 474 16.73 -15.55 14.84
CA SER A 474 16.32 -16.67 15.68
C SER A 474 15.87 -17.87 14.87
N ALA A 475 15.20 -17.63 13.76
CA ALA A 475 14.77 -18.66 12.84
C ALA A 475 15.97 -19.30 12.10
N ILE A 476 16.93 -18.48 11.61
CA ILE A 476 18.21 -18.96 11.05
C ILE A 476 18.95 -19.83 12.08
N GLY A 477 19.21 -19.27 13.26
CA GLY A 477 20.01 -19.93 14.29
C GLY A 477 19.41 -21.28 14.71
N SER A 478 18.09 -21.32 14.88
CA SER A 478 17.37 -22.54 15.24
C SER A 478 17.37 -23.60 14.13
N TRP A 479 17.32 -23.17 12.86
CA TRP A 479 17.48 -24.07 11.70
C TRP A 479 18.90 -24.66 11.64
N ILE A 480 19.93 -23.83 11.76
CA ILE A 480 21.35 -24.26 11.71
C ILE A 480 21.69 -25.20 12.87
N GLU A 481 21.34 -24.82 14.10
CA GLU A 481 21.62 -25.61 15.30
C GLU A 481 20.67 -26.81 15.47
N ARG A 482 19.64 -26.93 14.62
CA ARG A 482 18.60 -27.97 14.68
C ARG A 482 17.95 -28.03 16.06
N SER A 483 17.54 -26.88 16.59
CA SER A 483 16.99 -26.81 17.95
C SER A 483 15.77 -27.72 18.10
N HIS A 484 15.68 -28.39 19.25
CA HIS A 484 14.56 -29.25 19.62
C HIS A 484 13.36 -28.47 20.18
N ALA A 485 13.54 -27.19 20.49
CA ALA A 485 12.48 -26.30 20.94
C ALA A 485 11.93 -25.47 19.76
N ALA A 486 10.66 -25.07 19.86
CA ALA A 486 10.02 -24.18 18.90
C ALA A 486 10.38 -22.70 19.23
N PRO A 487 11.04 -21.96 18.32
CA PRO A 487 11.47 -20.60 18.60
C PRO A 487 10.33 -19.61 18.90
N ARG A 488 9.17 -19.79 18.28
CA ARG A 488 8.04 -18.88 18.44
C ARG A 488 7.62 -18.68 19.90
N HIS A 489 7.62 -19.74 20.70
CA HIS A 489 7.28 -19.63 22.13
C HIS A 489 8.22 -18.69 22.90
N ARG A 490 9.51 -18.65 22.54
CA ARG A 490 10.44 -17.70 23.13
C ARG A 490 10.19 -16.27 22.67
N TRP A 491 9.78 -16.08 21.43
CA TRP A 491 9.40 -14.76 20.91
C TRP A 491 8.15 -14.23 21.64
N GLU A 492 7.16 -15.09 21.88
CA GLU A 492 5.98 -14.77 22.71
C GLU A 492 6.37 -14.40 24.15
N GLU A 493 7.21 -15.20 24.81
CA GLU A 493 7.72 -14.92 26.16
C GLU A 493 8.48 -13.59 26.26
N LYS A 494 9.13 -13.17 25.17
CA LYS A 494 9.85 -11.90 25.05
C LYS A 494 8.97 -10.73 24.61
N GLY A 495 7.68 -10.97 24.35
CA GLY A 495 6.76 -9.95 23.88
C GLY A 495 7.01 -9.49 22.44
N MET A 496 7.76 -10.28 21.64
CA MET A 496 8.00 -10.01 20.22
C MET A 496 6.83 -10.48 19.34
N CYS A 497 5.96 -11.35 19.87
CA CYS A 497 4.78 -11.87 19.16
C CYS A 497 3.50 -11.74 20.00
N ASP A 498 2.38 -11.39 19.36
CA ASP A 498 1.01 -11.64 19.84
C ASP A 498 0.30 -12.57 18.84
N GLY A 499 0.27 -13.87 19.13
CA GLY A 499 -0.21 -14.89 18.20
C GLY A 499 0.77 -15.15 17.05
N PHE A 500 0.34 -14.95 15.81
CA PHE A 500 1.21 -15.04 14.61
C PHE A 500 1.73 -13.69 14.12
N LEU A 501 1.32 -12.59 14.77
CA LEU A 501 1.88 -11.27 14.52
C LEU A 501 3.17 -11.13 15.33
N CYS A 502 4.30 -11.26 14.63
CA CYS A 502 5.64 -11.21 15.20
C CYS A 502 6.42 -10.05 14.57
N SER A 503 7.10 -9.23 15.37
CA SER A 503 7.87 -8.07 14.90
C SER A 503 9.13 -7.86 15.73
N ASP A 504 10.24 -7.47 15.10
CA ASP A 504 11.50 -7.15 15.81
C ASP A 504 11.44 -5.81 16.56
N GLY A 505 10.44 -4.98 16.27
CA GLY A 505 10.15 -3.76 17.03
C GLY A 505 8.70 -3.28 16.88
N ALA A 506 8.31 -2.30 17.69
CA ALA A 506 6.93 -1.77 17.73
C ALA A 506 6.45 -1.10 16.42
N GLN A 507 7.36 -0.89 15.45
CA GLN A 507 7.06 -0.30 14.15
C GLN A 507 7.23 -1.27 12.97
N ASP A 508 7.62 -2.53 13.17
CA ASP A 508 7.76 -3.47 12.06
C ASP A 508 6.43 -4.14 11.75
N GLY A 509 6.12 -4.25 10.47
CA GLY A 509 4.83 -4.73 9.99
C GLY A 509 4.92 -6.20 9.83
N ALA A 510 3.91 -6.89 10.35
CA ALA A 510 3.49 -8.27 10.17
C ALA A 510 3.66 -8.93 8.79
N SER A 511 4.69 -8.68 7.96
CA SER A 511 4.71 -9.07 6.54
C SER A 511 4.35 -10.55 6.33
N LEU A 512 3.89 -10.91 5.15
CA LEU A 512 3.58 -12.30 4.78
C LEU A 512 4.77 -13.23 5.08
N GLY A 513 6.00 -12.72 4.89
CA GLY A 513 7.23 -13.40 5.29
C GLY A 513 7.35 -13.60 6.80
N GLN A 514 7.09 -12.58 7.61
CA GLN A 514 7.11 -12.70 9.07
C GLN A 514 6.03 -13.63 9.62
N ILE A 515 4.84 -13.63 9.04
CA ILE A 515 3.75 -14.57 9.41
C ILE A 515 4.16 -16.00 9.05
N TYR A 516 4.75 -16.21 7.87
CA TYR A 516 5.34 -17.49 7.51
C TYR A 516 6.38 -17.94 8.54
N LEU A 517 7.31 -17.07 8.93
CA LEU A 517 8.34 -17.36 9.92
C LEU A 517 7.72 -17.78 11.25
N ALA A 518 6.71 -17.05 11.73
CA ALA A 518 5.97 -17.40 12.94
C ALA A 518 5.40 -18.82 12.85
N LEU A 519 4.67 -19.15 11.77
CA LEU A 519 4.06 -20.47 11.61
C LEU A 519 5.08 -21.60 11.43
N ALA A 520 6.13 -21.39 10.65
CA ALA A 520 7.19 -22.37 10.43
C ALA A 520 7.95 -22.65 11.74
N CYS A 521 8.22 -21.61 12.53
CA CYS A 521 8.94 -21.66 13.81
C CYS A 521 8.06 -21.98 15.03
N ASP A 522 6.80 -22.38 14.82
CA ASP A 522 6.00 -23.06 15.83
C ASP A 522 6.41 -24.54 16.00
N LYS A 523 7.41 -25.00 15.22
CA LYS A 523 7.99 -26.34 15.29
C LYS A 523 9.49 -26.28 15.54
N PRO A 524 10.10 -27.37 16.07
CA PRO A 524 11.54 -27.51 16.18
C PRO A 524 12.26 -27.23 14.86
N ALA A 525 13.40 -26.54 14.92
CA ALA A 525 14.20 -26.13 13.76
C ALA A 525 13.42 -25.43 12.64
N CYS A 526 12.33 -24.73 12.99
CA CYS A 526 11.43 -24.05 12.06
C CYS A 526 10.89 -24.93 10.92
N GLY A 527 10.68 -26.23 11.19
CA GLY A 527 10.11 -27.16 10.20
C GLY A 527 11.04 -27.54 9.04
N GLY A 528 12.30 -27.09 9.02
CA GLY A 528 13.33 -27.56 8.10
C GLY A 528 13.34 -26.96 6.68
N ARG A 529 12.46 -26.00 6.36
CA ARG A 529 12.39 -25.30 5.06
C ARG A 529 12.59 -23.79 5.25
N PHE A 530 13.83 -23.32 5.15
CA PHE A 530 14.20 -21.98 5.60
C PHE A 530 14.93 -21.06 4.60
N PRO A 531 15.76 -21.53 3.64
CA PRO A 531 16.74 -20.65 2.99
C PRO A 531 16.21 -19.66 1.93
N LEU A 532 14.92 -19.66 1.58
CA LEU A 532 14.36 -18.78 0.52
C LEU A 532 13.44 -17.65 1.06
N MET A 533 13.21 -17.58 2.37
CA MET A 533 12.18 -16.73 2.98
C MET A 533 12.72 -15.49 3.71
N ILE A 534 14.03 -15.27 3.64
CA ILE A 534 14.72 -14.10 4.21
C ILE A 534 14.88 -13.04 3.13
#